data_AF-A0A250IML9-F1
#
_entry.id   AF-A0A250IML9-F1
#
_cell.length_a   1.000
_cell.length_b   1.000
_cell.length_c   1.000
_cell.angle_alpha   90.00
_cell.angle_beta   90.00
_cell.angle_gamma   90.00
#
_symmetry.space_group_name_H-M   'P 1'
#
loop_
_entity.id
_entity.type
_entity.pdbx_description
1 polymer ?
#
loop_
_entity_poly.entity_id
_entity_poly.type
_entity_poly.pdbx_seq_one_letter_code
_entity_poly.pdbx_strand_id
1 'polypeptide(L)'
;MKNRGISSAVWLGITLCALGHGDVAKASEPAEQREAQGAVGDMRQTSMGLSQFQSLAVLSDQAGRCVQGISAQEAAMELDYGYSMGLISYDAFTWGHYNDYYPVIDRRNNVVAVCKFGASMSLAQFQALAASSDQAGRCVHGIGNLECVAELDYGLSVDLITLAAYHWGISSGYYPVIDRYNRIQAVCGCW
;
A
#
# COMPACT_ATOMS: atom_id res chain seq x y z
N MET A 1 -28.63 13.97 -37.67
CA MET A 1 -28.07 15.32 -37.95
C MET A 1 -27.09 15.67 -36.83
N LYS A 2 -25.85 16.07 -37.19
CA LYS A 2 -24.90 17.01 -36.52
C LYS A 2 -24.70 16.93 -34.99
N ASN A 3 -23.50 17.03 -34.39
CA ASN A 3 -22.11 17.15 -34.84
C ASN A 3 -21.17 16.97 -33.62
N ARG A 4 -19.89 16.80 -33.95
CA ARG A 4 -18.67 16.52 -33.14
C ARG A 4 -18.27 17.56 -32.09
N GLY A 5 -17.38 17.14 -31.18
CA GLY A 5 -16.44 18.03 -30.48
C GLY A 5 -15.36 17.26 -29.69
N ILE A 6 -14.19 17.04 -30.29
CA ILE A 6 -12.97 16.52 -29.66
C ILE A 6 -12.01 17.70 -29.53
N SER A 7 -11.36 17.89 -28.38
CA SER A 7 -10.19 18.75 -28.24
C SER A 7 -9.13 18.07 -27.38
N SER A 8 -8.11 17.53 -28.04
CA SER A 8 -6.84 17.14 -27.44
C SER A 8 -5.83 18.25 -27.73
N ALA A 9 -5.22 18.82 -26.69
CA ALA A 9 -4.10 19.73 -26.82
C ALA A 9 -2.81 18.95 -26.56
N VAL A 10 -2.07 18.65 -27.63
CA VAL A 10 -0.69 18.16 -27.57
C VAL A 10 0.22 19.37 -27.73
N TRP A 11 1.02 19.67 -26.70
CA TRP A 11 2.09 20.66 -26.76
C TRP A 11 3.40 19.93 -27.02
N LEU A 12 3.92 20.07 -28.24
CA LEU A 12 5.29 19.74 -28.62
C LEU A 12 5.99 21.04 -28.99
N GLY A 13 6.99 21.42 -28.20
CA GLY A 13 7.84 22.54 -28.50
C GLY A 13 9.13 22.44 -27.70
N ILE A 14 10.24 22.19 -28.38
CA ILE A 14 11.26 23.21 -28.65
C ILE A 14 12.40 22.53 -29.42
N THR A 15 12.58 22.98 -30.66
CA THR A 15 13.75 22.75 -31.49
C THR A 15 14.79 23.80 -31.11
N LEU A 16 16.02 23.38 -30.76
CA LEU A 16 17.18 24.27 -30.67
C LEU A 16 18.21 23.85 -31.72
N CYS A 17 18.40 24.69 -32.73
CA CYS A 17 19.56 24.69 -33.60
C CYS A 17 20.22 26.07 -33.50
N ALA A 18 21.49 26.12 -33.11
CA ALA A 18 22.37 27.25 -33.40
C ALA A 18 23.82 26.75 -33.47
N LEU A 19 24.32 26.61 -34.70
CA LEU A 19 25.74 26.55 -35.03
C LEU A 19 26.25 27.99 -35.18
N GLY A 20 27.38 28.32 -34.55
CA GLY A 20 28.10 29.57 -34.76
C GLY A 20 29.59 29.38 -34.47
N HIS A 21 30.42 29.48 -35.51
CA HIS A 21 31.89 29.53 -35.48
C HIS A 21 32.37 30.99 -35.40
N GLY A 22 33.52 31.25 -34.75
CA GLY A 22 34.36 32.43 -35.06
C GLY A 22 35.03 33.16 -33.88
N ASP A 23 36.19 32.66 -33.45
CA ASP A 23 37.49 33.34 -33.19
C ASP A 23 37.73 34.50 -32.18
N VAL A 24 38.67 34.18 -31.24
CA VAL A 24 39.93 34.89 -30.88
C VAL A 24 39.98 35.97 -29.77
N ALA A 25 40.66 35.54 -28.68
CA ALA A 25 41.64 36.18 -27.77
C ALA A 25 41.25 37.32 -26.78
N LYS A 26 41.47 37.07 -25.47
CA LYS A 26 42.63 37.61 -24.69
C LYS A 26 42.74 36.95 -23.29
N ALA A 27 43.97 36.91 -22.80
CA ALA A 27 44.48 36.10 -21.69
C ALA A 27 44.26 36.66 -20.26
N SER A 28 44.18 35.73 -19.29
CA SER A 28 44.76 35.83 -17.93
C SER A 28 44.80 34.43 -17.28
N GLU A 29 46.00 33.92 -17.01
CA GLU A 29 46.35 32.69 -16.26
C GLU A 29 46.21 32.86 -14.72
N PRO A 30 46.58 31.90 -13.85
CA PRO A 30 46.38 30.43 -13.85
C PRO A 30 45.84 29.93 -12.47
N ALA A 31 45.32 28.70 -12.36
CA ALA A 31 45.49 27.86 -11.15
C ALA A 31 44.83 26.47 -11.28
N GLU A 32 45.69 25.45 -11.25
CA GLU A 32 45.49 24.20 -10.48
C GLU A 32 44.27 23.34 -10.81
N GLN A 33 44.39 22.51 -11.86
CA GLN A 33 43.63 21.27 -11.97
C GLN A 33 44.07 20.33 -10.83
N ARG A 34 43.32 20.34 -9.72
CA ARG A 34 43.31 19.23 -8.79
C ARG A 34 42.54 18.08 -9.41
N GLU A 35 43.30 17.08 -9.86
CA GLU A 35 42.83 15.70 -9.86
C GLU A 35 42.38 15.34 -8.45
N ALA A 36 41.07 15.28 -8.24
CA ALA A 36 40.48 14.52 -7.15
C ALA A 36 39.98 13.20 -7.74
N GLN A 37 40.91 12.24 -7.81
CA GLN A 37 40.56 10.84 -7.73
C GLN A 37 39.82 10.59 -6.41
N GLY A 38 38.76 9.78 -6.46
CA GLY A 38 38.25 9.08 -5.28
C GLY A 38 36.99 9.66 -4.66
N ALA A 39 35.85 9.46 -5.32
CA ALA A 39 34.71 8.93 -4.60
C ALA A 39 34.26 7.69 -5.37
N VAL A 40 34.75 6.53 -4.92
CA VAL A 40 34.05 5.27 -5.12
C VAL A 40 32.64 5.56 -4.63
N GLY A 41 31.72 5.77 -5.56
CA GLY A 41 30.31 5.86 -5.25
C GLY A 41 29.96 4.52 -4.63
N ASP A 42 29.90 4.51 -3.30
CA ASP A 42 29.20 3.52 -2.52
C ASP A 42 27.82 3.45 -3.17
N MET A 43 27.63 2.45 -4.03
CA MET A 43 26.42 2.21 -4.79
C MET A 43 25.42 1.66 -3.78
N ARG A 44 25.10 2.48 -2.78
CA ARG A 44 24.05 2.24 -1.82
C ARG A 44 22.81 2.07 -2.65
N GLN A 45 22.32 0.84 -2.67
CA GLN A 45 21.01 0.50 -3.17
C GLN A 45 20.05 1.57 -2.63
N THR A 46 19.54 2.42 -3.53
CA THR A 46 18.74 3.57 -3.13
C THR A 46 17.50 3.02 -2.46
N SER A 47 17.44 3.17 -1.15
CA SER A 47 16.33 2.75 -0.31
C SER A 47 15.00 3.28 -0.89
N MET A 48 14.00 2.40 -1.02
CA MET A 48 12.70 2.77 -1.56
C MET A 48 12.01 3.78 -0.64
N GLY A 49 11.81 4.99 -1.15
CA GLY A 49 11.10 6.04 -0.41
C GLY A 49 9.59 5.80 -0.31
N LEU A 50 8.93 6.52 0.60
CA LEU A 50 7.49 6.39 0.87
C LEU A 50 6.62 6.49 -0.38
N SER A 51 6.84 7.49 -1.24
CA SER A 51 6.01 7.67 -2.44
C SER A 51 6.10 6.49 -3.41
N GLN A 52 7.30 5.91 -3.54
CA GLN A 52 7.53 4.74 -4.38
C GLN A 52 6.89 3.50 -3.74
N PHE A 53 6.99 3.36 -2.43
CA PHE A 53 6.37 2.27 -1.67
C PHE A 53 4.84 2.28 -1.81
N GLN A 54 4.21 3.44 -1.64
CA GLN A 54 2.76 3.62 -1.83
C GLN A 54 2.33 3.35 -3.27
N SER A 55 3.11 3.81 -4.25
CA SER A 55 2.81 3.57 -5.67
C SER A 55 2.89 2.07 -5.99
N LEU A 56 3.88 1.38 -5.43
CA LEU A 56 4.05 -0.06 -5.62
C LEU A 56 2.93 -0.86 -4.96
N ALA A 57 2.37 -0.38 -3.84
CA ALA A 57 1.22 -1.01 -3.20
C ALA A 57 0.01 -1.08 -4.15
N VAL A 58 -0.36 0.06 -4.74
CA VAL A 58 -1.47 0.15 -5.71
C VAL A 58 -1.23 -0.75 -6.93
N LEU A 59 -0.01 -0.76 -7.45
CA LEU A 59 0.35 -1.59 -8.62
C LEU A 59 0.33 -3.09 -8.29
N SER A 60 0.75 -3.47 -7.07
CA SER A 60 0.82 -4.87 -6.63
C SER A 60 -0.57 -5.47 -6.47
N ASP A 61 -1.51 -4.69 -5.94
CA ASP A 61 -2.93 -5.09 -5.84
C ASP A 61 -3.55 -5.27 -7.22
N GLN A 62 -3.37 -4.31 -8.13
CA GLN A 62 -3.88 -4.40 -9.51
C GLN A 62 -3.29 -5.58 -10.28
N ALA A 63 -2.02 -5.90 -10.05
CA ALA A 63 -1.33 -7.00 -10.68
C ALA A 63 -1.64 -8.37 -10.06
N GLY A 64 -2.46 -8.42 -8.99
CA GLY A 64 -2.77 -9.67 -8.29
C GLY A 64 -1.56 -10.32 -7.63
N ARG A 65 -0.57 -9.53 -7.19
CA ARG A 65 0.62 -10.05 -6.50
C ARG A 65 0.37 -10.36 -5.03
N CYS A 66 -0.73 -9.84 -4.47
CA CYS A 66 -1.08 -9.91 -3.05
C CYS A 66 -2.20 -10.92 -2.75
N VAL A 67 -2.35 -11.97 -3.58
CA VAL A 67 -3.48 -12.92 -3.54
C VAL A 67 -3.48 -13.84 -2.30
N GLN A 68 -2.35 -13.95 -1.62
CA GLN A 68 -2.22 -14.67 -0.35
C GLN A 68 -1.54 -13.70 0.62
N GLY A 69 -2.33 -12.92 1.35
CA GLY A 69 -1.80 -12.12 2.46
C GLY A 69 -1.15 -13.03 3.50
N ILE A 70 -0.06 -12.56 4.12
CA ILE A 70 0.59 -13.24 5.24
C ILE A 70 -0.02 -12.75 6.57
N SER A 71 0.30 -13.45 7.66
CA SER A 71 -0.12 -12.99 8.99
C SER A 71 0.51 -11.65 9.36
N ALA A 72 -0.11 -10.91 10.30
CA ALA A 72 0.44 -9.65 10.77
C ALA A 72 1.86 -9.80 11.34
N GLN A 73 2.14 -10.93 12.01
CA GLN A 73 3.47 -11.21 12.53
C GLN A 73 4.51 -11.40 11.41
N GLU A 74 4.18 -12.16 10.37
CA GLU A 74 5.08 -12.35 9.22
C GLU A 74 5.31 -11.03 8.48
N ALA A 75 4.28 -10.21 8.35
CA ALA A 75 4.38 -8.90 7.72
C ALA A 75 5.23 -7.91 8.51
N ALA A 76 5.13 -7.93 9.84
CA ALA A 76 6.02 -7.17 10.70
C ALA A 76 7.48 -7.60 10.50
N MET A 77 7.74 -8.92 10.40
CA MET A 77 9.09 -9.43 10.12
C MET A 77 9.62 -8.97 8.76
N GLU A 78 8.80 -8.96 7.71
CA GLU A 78 9.19 -8.47 6.37
C GLU A 78 9.46 -6.96 6.36
N LEU A 79 8.65 -6.18 7.08
CA LEU A 79 8.87 -4.74 7.28
C LEU A 79 10.19 -4.46 8.00
N ASP A 80 10.42 -5.13 9.13
CA ASP A 80 11.66 -5.02 9.92
C ASP A 80 12.88 -5.43 9.10
N TYR A 81 12.77 -6.52 8.33
CA TYR A 81 13.81 -6.99 7.42
C TYR A 81 14.10 -5.95 6.33
N GLY A 82 13.07 -5.46 5.64
CA GLY A 82 13.22 -4.45 4.59
C GLY A 82 13.87 -3.16 5.10
N TYR A 83 13.52 -2.71 6.31
CA TYR A 83 14.10 -1.52 6.91
C TYR A 83 15.55 -1.75 7.35
N SER A 84 15.83 -2.84 8.08
CA SER A 84 17.17 -3.16 8.58
C SER A 84 18.19 -3.40 7.46
N MET A 85 17.74 -3.93 6.31
CA MET A 85 18.56 -4.12 5.11
C MET A 85 18.67 -2.87 4.23
N GLY A 86 18.03 -1.76 4.61
CA GLY A 86 18.04 -0.51 3.85
C GLY A 86 17.24 -0.55 2.54
N LEU A 87 16.38 -1.55 2.34
CA LEU A 87 15.59 -1.73 1.13
C LEU A 87 14.42 -0.74 1.05
N ILE A 88 13.89 -0.33 2.20
CA ILE A 88 12.84 0.68 2.33
C ILE A 88 13.25 1.77 3.32
N SER A 89 12.76 2.99 3.11
CA SER A 89 13.07 4.11 3.99
C SER A 89 12.33 3.98 5.33
N TYR A 90 12.80 4.72 6.34
CA TYR A 90 12.10 4.80 7.63
C TYR A 90 10.63 5.27 7.48
N ASP A 91 10.37 6.23 6.58
CA ASP A 91 9.01 6.71 6.31
C ASP A 91 8.13 5.61 5.68
N ALA A 92 8.70 4.82 4.76
CA ALA A 92 8.01 3.69 4.14
C ALA A 92 7.72 2.58 5.16
N PHE A 93 8.69 2.26 6.02
CA PHE A 93 8.53 1.33 7.14
C PHE A 93 7.40 1.77 8.08
N THR A 94 7.48 3.01 8.57
CA THR A 94 6.51 3.58 9.51
C THR A 94 5.12 3.60 8.89
N TRP A 95 5.01 4.08 7.65
CA TRP A 95 3.75 4.10 6.94
C TRP A 95 3.18 2.68 6.72
N GLY A 96 4.02 1.72 6.32
CA GLY A 96 3.63 0.33 6.11
C GLY A 96 3.08 -0.29 7.40
N HIS A 97 3.78 -0.11 8.51
CA HIS A 97 3.33 -0.55 9.82
C HIS A 97 1.96 0.07 10.22
N TYR A 98 1.73 1.35 9.95
CA TYR A 98 0.47 2.02 10.30
C TYR A 98 -0.70 1.76 9.35
N ASN A 99 -0.45 1.29 8.13
CA ASN A 99 -1.48 1.10 7.09
C ASN A 99 -1.68 -0.37 6.70
N ASP A 100 -1.05 -1.26 7.46
CA ASP A 100 -1.03 -2.70 7.26
C ASP A 100 -0.39 -3.13 5.94
N TYR A 101 0.66 -2.44 5.47
CA TYR A 101 1.39 -2.83 4.26
C TYR A 101 2.79 -3.34 4.57
N TYR A 102 3.20 -4.38 3.87
CA TYR A 102 4.54 -4.96 3.96
C TYR A 102 5.18 -5.09 2.57
N PRO A 103 6.51 -4.95 2.46
CA PRO A 103 7.22 -5.30 1.24
C PRO A 103 7.23 -6.82 1.07
N VAL A 104 7.00 -7.30 -0.15
CA VAL A 104 7.35 -8.67 -0.53
C VAL A 104 8.78 -8.65 -1.04
N ILE A 105 9.69 -9.29 -0.31
CA ILE A 105 11.12 -9.25 -0.59
C ILE A 105 11.54 -10.61 -1.16
N ASP A 106 12.17 -10.60 -2.33
CA ASP A 106 12.69 -11.84 -2.93
C ASP A 106 14.00 -12.29 -2.26
N ARG A 107 14.47 -13.49 -2.61
CA ARG A 107 15.73 -14.05 -2.08
C ARG A 107 16.99 -13.28 -2.45
N ARG A 108 16.87 -12.24 -3.28
CA ARG A 108 17.98 -11.37 -3.73
C ARG A 108 17.83 -9.96 -3.16
N ASN A 109 16.99 -9.77 -2.15
CA ASN A 109 16.73 -8.48 -1.50
C ASN A 109 16.15 -7.42 -2.45
N ASN A 110 15.31 -7.84 -3.40
CA ASN A 110 14.50 -6.93 -4.19
C ASN A 110 13.09 -6.86 -3.61
N VAL A 111 12.58 -5.65 -3.43
CA VAL A 111 11.16 -5.44 -3.15
C VAL A 111 10.39 -5.65 -4.46
N VAL A 112 9.69 -6.78 -4.57
CA VAL A 112 8.99 -7.20 -5.81
C VAL A 112 7.51 -6.83 -5.82
N ALA A 113 6.96 -6.51 -4.65
CA ALA A 113 5.61 -6.02 -4.44
C ALA A 113 5.53 -5.31 -3.08
N VAL A 114 4.45 -4.55 -2.87
CA VAL A 114 4.04 -4.08 -1.56
C VAL A 114 2.61 -4.53 -1.38
N CYS A 115 2.33 -5.29 -0.34
CA CYS A 115 1.04 -5.94 -0.15
C CYS A 115 0.44 -5.55 1.18
N LYS A 116 -0.89 -5.52 1.24
CA LYS A 116 -1.58 -5.38 2.52
C LYS A 116 -1.49 -6.71 3.28
N PHE A 117 -1.03 -6.69 4.53
CA PHE A 117 -1.08 -7.84 5.43
C PHE A 117 -2.36 -7.80 6.25
N GLY A 118 -2.82 -8.98 6.65
CA GLY A 118 -4.18 -9.12 7.14
C GLY A 118 -5.15 -8.79 6.02
N ALA A 119 -5.89 -9.79 5.54
CA ALA A 119 -7.11 -9.52 4.78
C ALA A 119 -8.19 -8.96 5.73
N SER A 120 -7.85 -7.97 6.56
CA SER A 120 -8.76 -7.34 7.48
C SER A 120 -9.84 -6.68 6.64
N MET A 121 -11.09 -7.09 6.85
CA MET A 121 -12.22 -6.59 6.10
C MET A 121 -12.35 -5.08 6.34
N SER A 122 -12.22 -4.30 5.26
CA SER A 122 -12.45 -2.86 5.32
C SER A 122 -13.91 -2.55 5.68
N LEU A 123 -14.19 -1.36 6.18
CA LEU A 123 -15.56 -0.92 6.47
C LEU A 123 -16.51 -1.12 5.28
N ALA A 124 -16.08 -0.74 4.07
CA ALA A 124 -16.90 -0.87 2.87
C ALA A 124 -17.23 -2.34 2.55
N GLN A 125 -16.25 -3.24 2.67
CA GLN A 125 -16.48 -4.68 2.49
C GLN A 125 -17.38 -5.26 3.58
N PHE A 126 -17.20 -4.81 4.83
CA PHE A 126 -17.99 -5.24 5.97
C PHE A 126 -19.47 -4.85 5.81
N GLN A 127 -19.73 -3.61 5.42
CA GLN A 127 -21.07 -3.10 5.12
C GLN A 127 -21.71 -3.82 3.93
N ALA A 128 -20.94 -4.06 2.86
CA ALA A 128 -21.44 -4.80 1.70
C ALA A 128 -21.80 -6.24 2.07
N LEU A 129 -20.97 -6.89 2.90
CA LEU A 129 -21.23 -8.25 3.37
C LEU A 129 -22.46 -8.30 4.28
N ALA A 130 -22.67 -7.30 5.15
CA ALA A 130 -23.87 -7.18 5.99
C ALA A 130 -25.14 -7.16 5.13
N ALA A 131 -25.21 -6.23 4.17
CA ALA A 131 -26.36 -6.11 3.27
C ALA A 131 -26.65 -7.40 2.49
N SER A 132 -25.60 -8.08 2.02
CA SER A 132 -25.75 -9.36 1.30
C SER A 132 -26.19 -10.51 2.21
N SER A 133 -25.76 -10.51 3.48
CA SER A 133 -26.08 -11.56 4.46
C SER A 133 -27.54 -11.49 4.88
N ASP A 134 -28.06 -10.27 5.07
CA ASP A 134 -29.47 -10.01 5.33
C ASP A 134 -30.35 -10.43 4.15
N GLN A 135 -29.99 -10.01 2.93
CA GLN A 135 -30.75 -10.37 1.73
C GLN A 135 -30.76 -11.88 1.48
N ALA A 136 -29.66 -12.57 1.76
CA ALA A 136 -29.55 -14.01 1.60
C ALA A 136 -30.19 -14.80 2.75
N GLY A 137 -30.67 -14.14 3.80
CA GLY A 137 -31.23 -14.80 4.99
C GLY A 137 -30.21 -15.69 5.71
N ARG A 138 -28.91 -15.34 5.67
CA ARG A 138 -27.85 -16.12 6.33
C ARG A 138 -27.86 -15.99 7.84
N CYS A 139 -28.41 -14.88 8.34
CA CYS A 139 -28.43 -14.51 9.75
C CYS A 139 -29.71 -15.01 10.44
N VAL A 140 -29.91 -16.34 10.45
CA VAL A 140 -31.10 -16.95 11.05
C VAL A 140 -30.84 -17.12 12.55
N HIS A 141 -31.40 -16.21 13.36
CA HIS A 141 -31.17 -16.03 14.81
C HIS A 141 -29.81 -15.39 15.10
N GLY A 142 -29.77 -14.05 15.11
CA GLY A 142 -28.57 -13.36 15.56
C GLY A 142 -28.33 -13.57 17.07
N ILE A 143 -27.11 -13.26 17.49
CA ILE A 143 -26.66 -13.42 18.87
C ILE A 143 -27.03 -12.22 19.72
N GLY A 144 -26.96 -12.38 21.05
CA GLY A 144 -27.26 -11.28 21.96
C GLY A 144 -26.22 -10.16 21.86
N ASN A 145 -26.62 -8.93 22.21
CA ASN A 145 -25.74 -7.76 22.13
C ASN A 145 -24.36 -7.93 22.79
N LEU A 146 -24.24 -8.67 23.91
CA LEU A 146 -22.94 -8.93 24.54
C LEU A 146 -22.04 -9.84 23.70
N GLU A 147 -22.61 -10.87 23.10
CA GLU A 147 -21.88 -11.82 22.24
C GLU A 147 -21.46 -11.15 20.93
N CYS A 148 -22.31 -10.25 20.39
CA CYS A 148 -21.94 -9.40 19.25
C CYS A 148 -20.67 -8.60 19.49
N VAL A 149 -20.58 -7.93 20.65
CA VAL A 149 -19.39 -7.16 21.01
C VAL A 149 -18.18 -8.07 21.15
N ALA A 150 -18.36 -9.26 21.72
CA ALA A 150 -17.27 -10.24 21.85
C ALA A 150 -16.73 -10.72 20.49
N GLU A 151 -17.60 -10.97 19.50
CA GLU A 151 -17.18 -11.35 18.14
C GLU A 151 -16.46 -10.20 17.41
N LEU A 152 -16.92 -8.96 17.62
CA LEU A 152 -16.24 -7.77 17.11
C LEU A 152 -14.87 -7.57 17.75
N ASP A 153 -14.78 -7.69 19.08
CA ASP A 153 -13.53 -7.63 19.83
C ASP A 153 -12.56 -8.71 19.36
N TYR A 154 -13.05 -9.94 19.19
CA TYR A 154 -12.25 -11.04 18.67
C TYR A 154 -11.75 -10.74 17.26
N GLY A 155 -12.65 -10.38 16.33
CA GLY A 155 -12.30 -10.06 14.95
C GLY A 155 -11.30 -8.91 14.83
N LEU A 156 -11.38 -7.91 15.72
CA LEU A 156 -10.40 -6.82 15.79
C LEU A 156 -9.06 -7.31 16.35
N SER A 157 -9.08 -8.14 17.41
CA SER A 157 -7.86 -8.63 18.09
C SER A 157 -7.00 -9.56 17.24
N VAL A 158 -7.58 -10.20 16.21
CA VAL A 158 -6.90 -11.11 15.28
C VAL A 158 -6.83 -10.55 13.85
N ASP A 159 -6.98 -9.23 13.69
CA ASP A 159 -6.83 -8.51 12.42
C ASP A 159 -7.75 -9.00 11.28
N LEU A 160 -8.95 -9.50 11.62
CA LEU A 160 -9.97 -9.92 10.64
C LEU A 160 -10.85 -8.76 10.16
N ILE A 161 -10.98 -7.71 10.96
CA ILE A 161 -11.70 -6.49 10.60
C ILE A 161 -10.88 -5.26 10.96
N THR A 162 -11.10 -4.17 10.22
CA THR A 162 -10.50 -2.87 10.56
C THR A 162 -11.19 -2.22 11.76
N LEU A 163 -10.50 -1.32 12.45
CA LEU A 163 -11.08 -0.51 13.55
C LEU A 163 -12.33 0.28 13.13
N ALA A 164 -12.36 0.74 11.87
CA ALA A 164 -13.53 1.42 11.31
C ALA A 164 -14.74 0.49 11.18
N ALA A 165 -14.54 -0.76 10.73
CA ALA A 165 -15.58 -1.78 10.68
C ALA A 165 -16.07 -2.14 12.09
N TYR A 166 -15.15 -2.24 13.06
CA TYR A 166 -15.47 -2.47 14.47
C TYR A 166 -16.43 -1.39 15.02
N HIS A 167 -16.06 -0.11 14.94
CA HIS A 167 -16.90 0.98 15.45
C HIS A 167 -18.24 1.09 14.74
N TRP A 168 -18.27 0.83 13.43
CA TRP A 168 -19.52 0.78 12.68
C TRP A 168 -20.41 -0.37 13.14
N GLY A 169 -19.83 -1.57 13.37
CA GLY A 169 -20.54 -2.73 13.90
C GLY A 169 -21.18 -2.45 15.25
N ILE A 170 -20.42 -1.86 16.19
CA ILE A 170 -20.94 -1.45 17.51
C ILE A 170 -22.11 -0.47 17.38
N SER A 171 -21.96 0.56 16.54
CA SER A 171 -22.99 1.62 16.40
C SER A 171 -24.22 1.19 15.62
N SER A 172 -24.08 0.25 14.70
CA SER A 172 -25.15 -0.21 13.81
C SER A 172 -25.80 -1.51 14.27
N GLY A 173 -25.23 -2.17 15.28
CA GLY A 173 -25.69 -3.47 15.78
C GLY A 173 -25.39 -4.62 14.83
N TYR A 174 -24.17 -4.68 14.29
CA TYR A 174 -23.71 -5.76 13.42
C TYR A 174 -22.39 -6.38 13.91
N TYR A 175 -22.24 -7.69 13.73
CA TYR A 175 -21.05 -8.45 14.10
C TYR A 175 -20.60 -9.39 12.96
N PRO A 176 -19.29 -9.70 12.84
CA PRO A 176 -18.82 -10.73 11.93
C PRO A 176 -19.15 -12.14 12.47
N VAL A 177 -19.61 -13.03 11.60
CA VAL A 177 -19.67 -14.46 11.90
C VAL A 177 -18.33 -15.08 11.55
N ILE A 178 -17.50 -15.32 12.57
CA ILE A 178 -16.13 -15.82 12.42
C ILE A 178 -16.12 -17.34 12.61
N ASP A 179 -15.62 -18.07 11.60
CA ASP A 179 -15.45 -19.52 11.72
C ASP A 179 -14.18 -19.89 12.50
N ARG A 180 -14.07 -21.17 12.87
CA ARG A 180 -12.92 -21.73 13.60
C ARG A 180 -11.56 -21.59 12.90
N TYR A 181 -11.53 -21.13 11.65
CA TYR A 181 -10.32 -20.90 10.86
C TYR A 181 -10.06 -19.41 10.65
N ASN A 182 -10.66 -18.53 11.47
CA ASN A 182 -10.51 -17.08 11.38
C ASN A 182 -10.96 -16.53 10.02
N ARG A 183 -12.11 -17.00 9.51
CA ARG A 183 -12.71 -16.46 8.29
C ARG A 183 -14.09 -15.90 8.59
N ILE A 184 -14.35 -14.71 8.06
CA ILE A 184 -15.67 -14.07 8.15
C ILE A 184 -16.57 -14.69 7.09
N GLN A 185 -17.59 -15.44 7.52
CA GLN A 185 -18.55 -16.13 6.63
C GLN A 185 -19.78 -15.25 6.30
N ALA A 186 -20.11 -14.33 7.20
CA ALA A 186 -21.24 -13.41 7.09
C ALA A 186 -21.02 -12.21 8.04
N VAL A 187 -21.83 -11.16 7.88
CA VAL A 187 -21.96 -10.09 8.86
C VAL A 187 -23.45 -9.99 9.20
N CYS A 188 -23.78 -10.09 10.48
CA CYS A 188 -25.16 -10.27 10.93
C CYS A 188 -25.59 -9.23 11.96
N GLY A 189 -26.88 -8.95 12.01
CA GLY A 189 -27.47 -8.08 13.01
C GLY A 189 -27.52 -8.71 14.41
N CYS A 190 -27.33 -7.89 15.43
CA CYS A 190 -27.50 -8.22 16.84
C CYS A 190 -28.99 -8.25 17.23
N TRP A 191 -29.31 -9.00 18.29
CA TRP A 191 -30.66 -9.11 18.85
C TRP A 191 -30.71 -8.72 20.33
#